data_AF-A0A0K0EQY7-F1
#
_entry.id   AF-A0A0K0EQY7-F1
#
_cell.length_a   1.000
_cell.length_b   1.000
_cell.length_c   1.000
_cell.angle_alpha   90.00
_cell.angle_beta   90.00
_cell.angle_gamma   90.00
#
_symmetry.space_group_name_H-M   'P 1'
#
loop_
_entity.id
_entity.type
_entity.pdbx_description
1 polymer ?
#
loop_
_entity_poly.entity_id
_entity_poly.type
_entity_poly.pdbx_seq_one_letter_code
_entity_poly.pdbx_strand_id
1 'polypeptide(L)'
;MNNFFKLLKIYILIFVIISSILCDISPCLKECIKPIEKIKKDFSYLMKNFEKSCDILEEQAKRSKKCDLHDQKNFYTATSFYRLYCIDFEEEIEENLECLKRTASKADLVCKEKCNSITKVPKNNKIDKEKIFCKQLECSNICYFKELSTACPNVKETLLKINLRQAEEMYSTTKKEVLLTLPVECQNLHDTRYIKNKFLS
;
A
#
# COMPACT_ATOMS: atom_id res chain seq x y z
N MET A 1 -3.44 1.45 -30.31
CA MET A 1 -4.33 1.57 -29.13
C MET A 1 -4.15 0.50 -28.03
N ASN A 2 -3.21 -0.46 -28.13
CA ASN A 2 -3.09 -1.59 -27.17
C ASN A 2 -2.02 -1.46 -26.06
N ASN A 3 -1.27 -0.36 -25.97
CA ASN A 3 -0.25 -0.18 -24.91
C ASN A 3 -0.80 0.45 -23.61
N PHE A 4 -1.97 1.09 -23.66
CA PHE A 4 -2.56 1.74 -22.48
C PHE A 4 -3.13 0.73 -21.47
N PHE A 5 -3.76 -0.35 -21.98
CA PHE A 5 -4.27 -1.44 -21.14
C PHE A 5 -3.19 -2.30 -20.48
N LYS A 6 -1.95 -2.31 -21.01
CA LYS A 6 -0.83 -3.03 -20.38
C LYS A 6 -0.25 -2.28 -19.18
N LEU A 7 -0.23 -0.94 -19.21
CA LEU A 7 0.24 -0.12 -18.10
C LEU A 7 -0.77 -0.05 -16.95
N LEU A 8 -2.06 -0.11 -17.26
CA LEU A 8 -3.12 -0.10 -16.24
C LEU A 8 -3.12 -1.35 -15.34
N LYS A 9 -2.66 -2.51 -15.86
CA LYS A 9 -2.54 -3.75 -15.08
C LYS A 9 -1.39 -3.75 -14.06
N ILE A 10 -0.42 -2.84 -14.19
CA ILE A 10 0.76 -2.79 -13.31
C ILE A 10 0.44 -2.11 -11.98
N TYR A 11 -0.47 -1.13 -11.95
CA TYR A 11 -0.82 -0.39 -10.73
C TYR A 11 -1.90 -1.04 -9.85
N ILE A 12 -2.70 -1.97 -10.41
CA ILE A 12 -3.71 -2.70 -9.63
C ILE A 12 -3.06 -3.82 -8.79
N LEU A 13 -1.77 -4.12 -9.03
CA LEU A 13 -1.09 -5.28 -8.46
C LEU A 13 -0.54 -5.12 -7.03
N ILE A 14 -0.59 -3.93 -6.41
CA ILE A 14 -0.34 -3.79 -4.96
C ILE A 14 -1.30 -4.66 -4.14
N PHE A 15 -2.42 -5.02 -4.74
CA PHE A 15 -3.36 -5.98 -4.19
C PHE A 15 -3.14 -7.43 -4.59
N VAL A 16 -2.17 -7.83 -5.42
CA VAL A 16 -2.10 -9.24 -5.86
C VAL A 16 -1.56 -10.19 -4.81
N ILE A 17 -0.77 -9.71 -3.85
CA ILE A 17 -0.46 -10.51 -2.66
C ILE A 17 -1.73 -10.68 -1.80
N ILE A 18 -2.65 -9.69 -1.82
CA ILE A 18 -3.99 -9.84 -1.25
C ILE A 18 -4.90 -10.66 -2.20
N SER A 19 -4.66 -10.69 -3.52
CA SER A 19 -5.53 -11.36 -4.49
C SER A 19 -5.36 -12.86 -4.53
N SER A 20 -4.18 -13.38 -4.16
CA SER A 20 -4.02 -14.81 -3.88
C SER A 20 -4.91 -15.26 -2.72
N ILE A 21 -5.27 -14.34 -1.81
CA ILE A 21 -6.22 -14.56 -0.70
C ILE A 21 -7.67 -14.25 -1.12
N LEU A 22 -7.88 -13.43 -2.15
CA LEU A 22 -9.20 -12.94 -2.59
C LEU A 22 -9.77 -13.62 -3.85
N CYS A 23 -9.33 -14.83 -4.23
CA CYS A 23 -9.98 -15.55 -5.32
C CYS A 23 -11.48 -15.84 -5.05
N ASP A 24 -11.91 -15.82 -3.79
CA ASP A 24 -13.30 -15.93 -3.37
C ASP A 24 -13.77 -14.67 -2.59
N ILE A 25 -13.71 -13.48 -3.21
CA ILE A 25 -14.39 -12.31 -2.63
C ILE A 25 -15.90 -12.55 -2.69
N SER A 26 -16.55 -12.57 -1.54
CA SER A 26 -18.02 -12.60 -1.49
C SER A 26 -18.62 -11.39 -2.24
N PRO A 27 -19.86 -11.49 -2.73
CA PRO A 27 -20.57 -10.34 -3.27
C PRO A 27 -20.62 -9.15 -2.29
N CYS A 28 -20.74 -9.41 -0.98
CA CYS A 28 -20.80 -8.38 0.06
C CYS A 28 -19.47 -7.63 0.19
N LEU A 29 -18.36 -8.37 0.32
CA LEU A 29 -17.04 -7.77 0.45
C LEU A 29 -16.64 -7.00 -0.81
N LYS A 30 -16.95 -7.55 -2.00
CA LYS A 30 -16.69 -6.89 -3.29
C LYS A 30 -17.38 -5.54 -3.37
N GLU A 31 -18.63 -5.48 -2.91
CA GLU A 31 -19.39 -4.24 -2.87
C GLU A 31 -18.81 -3.20 -1.90
N CYS A 32 -18.24 -3.63 -0.78
CA CYS A 32 -17.58 -2.75 0.20
C CYS A 32 -16.24 -2.22 -0.29
N ILE A 33 -15.44 -3.05 -0.98
CA ILE A 33 -14.10 -2.66 -1.44
C ILE A 33 -14.16 -1.80 -2.72
N LYS A 34 -15.16 -2.00 -3.59
CA LYS A 34 -15.26 -1.35 -4.90
C LYS A 34 -15.13 0.19 -4.87
N PRO A 35 -15.73 0.94 -3.93
CA PRO A 35 -15.54 2.39 -3.85
C PRO A 35 -14.10 2.77 -3.49
N ILE A 36 -13.45 2.01 -2.62
CA ILE A 36 -12.05 2.21 -2.19
C ILE A 36 -11.09 1.92 -3.36
N GLU A 37 -11.37 0.90 -4.17
CA GLU A 37 -10.55 0.57 -5.36
C GLU A 37 -10.53 1.68 -6.41
N LYS A 38 -11.58 2.51 -6.47
CA LYS A 38 -11.65 3.66 -7.38
C LYS A 38 -10.80 4.85 -6.91
N ILE A 39 -10.35 4.85 -5.65
CA ILE A 39 -9.43 5.87 -5.15
C ILE A 39 -8.11 5.72 -5.90
N LYS A 40 -7.61 6.85 -6.42
CA LYS A 40 -6.34 6.85 -7.16
C LYS A 40 -5.20 6.55 -6.18
N LYS A 41 -4.43 5.50 -6.50
CA LYS A 41 -3.39 4.94 -5.63
C LYS A 41 -2.07 5.70 -5.76
N ASP A 42 -2.10 6.97 -5.38
CA ASP A 42 -0.92 7.81 -5.31
C ASP A 42 -0.94 8.69 -4.06
N PHE A 43 0.23 8.94 -3.49
CA PHE A 43 0.34 9.69 -2.24
C PHE A 43 -0.14 11.13 -2.43
N SER A 44 0.13 11.73 -3.60
CA SER A 44 -0.33 13.08 -3.89
C SER A 44 -1.86 13.22 -3.87
N TYR A 45 -2.58 12.21 -4.36
CA TYR A 45 -4.02 12.15 -4.40
C TYR A 45 -4.58 11.93 -3.00
N LEU A 46 -4.03 10.94 -2.27
CA LEU A 46 -4.45 10.67 -0.89
C LEU A 46 -4.34 11.93 -0.04
N MET A 47 -3.18 12.59 -0.02
CA MET A 47 -2.98 13.78 0.82
C MET A 47 -3.84 14.98 0.38
N LYS A 48 -4.06 15.18 -0.92
CA LYS A 48 -4.92 16.27 -1.43
C LYS A 48 -6.40 16.03 -1.21
N ASN A 49 -6.82 14.77 -1.12
CA ASN A 49 -8.21 14.35 -0.96
C ASN A 49 -8.37 13.52 0.32
N PHE A 50 -7.66 13.91 1.39
CA PHE A 50 -7.54 13.11 2.60
C PHE A 50 -8.90 12.84 3.23
N GLU A 51 -9.59 13.91 3.66
CA GLU A 51 -10.96 13.87 4.21
C GLU A 51 -11.90 13.02 3.33
N LYS A 52 -11.99 13.34 2.03
CA LYS A 52 -12.81 12.57 1.07
C LYS A 52 -12.44 11.07 1.01
N SER A 53 -11.16 10.73 1.10
CA SER A 53 -10.72 9.33 1.06
C SER A 53 -11.07 8.62 2.36
N CYS A 54 -10.99 9.33 3.50
CA CYS A 54 -11.36 8.83 4.82
C CYS A 54 -12.88 8.67 4.96
N ASP A 55 -13.68 9.61 4.46
CA ASP A 55 -15.14 9.51 4.38
C ASP A 55 -15.58 8.26 3.61
N ILE A 56 -14.96 8.02 2.43
CA ILE A 56 -15.23 6.81 1.64
C ILE A 56 -14.90 5.57 2.45
N LEU A 57 -13.74 5.53 3.12
CA LEU A 57 -13.34 4.41 3.96
C LEU A 57 -14.35 4.16 5.09
N GLU A 58 -14.75 5.20 5.81
CA GLU A 58 -15.67 5.12 6.94
C GLU A 58 -17.06 4.63 6.50
N GLU A 59 -17.58 5.15 5.38
CA GLU A 59 -18.83 4.70 4.78
C GLU A 59 -18.76 3.20 4.42
N GLN A 60 -17.66 2.77 3.79
CA GLN A 60 -17.49 1.36 3.42
C GLN A 60 -17.24 0.46 4.63
N ALA A 61 -16.61 0.96 5.70
CA ALA A 61 -16.48 0.26 6.97
C ALA A 61 -17.83 0.09 7.67
N LYS A 62 -18.72 1.09 7.60
CA LYS A 62 -20.12 0.97 8.08
C LYS A 62 -20.88 -0.06 7.26
N ARG A 63 -20.67 -0.11 5.94
CA ARG A 63 -21.28 -1.12 5.05
C ARG A 63 -20.79 -2.53 5.37
N SER A 64 -19.49 -2.73 5.59
CA SER A 64 -18.90 -4.05 5.81
C SER A 64 -19.40 -4.72 7.09
N LYS A 65 -19.88 -3.96 8.08
CA LYS A 65 -20.59 -4.49 9.28
C LYS A 65 -21.84 -5.32 8.95
N LYS A 66 -22.40 -5.20 7.75
CA LYS A 66 -23.53 -6.01 7.26
C LYS A 66 -23.09 -7.34 6.63
N CYS A 67 -21.79 -7.50 6.32
CA CYS A 67 -21.21 -8.75 5.85
C CYS A 67 -20.93 -9.69 7.03
N ASP A 68 -20.59 -10.94 6.75
CA ASP A 68 -20.16 -11.87 7.80
C ASP A 68 -18.80 -11.48 8.40
N LEU A 69 -18.41 -12.14 9.50
CA LEU A 69 -17.16 -11.85 10.19
C LEU A 69 -15.91 -12.12 9.34
N HIS A 70 -15.98 -13.06 8.40
CA HIS A 70 -14.87 -13.38 7.51
C HIS A 70 -14.62 -12.22 6.55
N ASP A 71 -15.68 -11.72 5.93
CA ASP A 71 -15.65 -10.55 5.07
C ASP A 71 -15.24 -9.28 5.81
N GLN A 72 -15.72 -9.07 7.04
CA GLN A 72 -15.31 -7.92 7.86
C GLN A 72 -13.80 -7.94 8.12
N LYS A 73 -13.23 -9.10 8.44
CA LYS A 73 -11.79 -9.27 8.63
C LYS A 73 -11.02 -9.03 7.33
N ASN A 74 -11.48 -9.58 6.22
CA ASN A 74 -10.84 -9.38 4.92
C ASN A 74 -10.91 -7.93 4.46
N PHE A 75 -12.02 -7.23 4.74
CA PHE A 75 -12.15 -5.79 4.50
C PHE A 75 -11.11 -5.01 5.30
N TYR A 76 -10.95 -5.32 6.59
CA TYR A 76 -9.96 -4.68 7.46
C TYR A 76 -8.53 -4.83 6.89
N THR A 77 -8.15 -6.04 6.48
CA THR A 77 -6.84 -6.31 5.87
C THR A 77 -6.67 -5.64 4.51
N ALA A 78 -7.70 -5.69 3.66
CA ALA A 78 -7.69 -5.08 2.34
C ALA A 78 -7.52 -3.54 2.43
N THR A 79 -8.07 -2.92 3.47
CA THR A 79 -8.09 -1.46 3.61
C THR A 79 -6.96 -0.91 4.46
N SER A 80 -6.05 -1.74 4.97
CA SER A 80 -4.96 -1.34 5.88
C SER A 80 -4.22 -0.08 5.43
N PHE A 81 -3.88 0.04 4.14
CA PHE A 81 -3.21 1.24 3.64
C PHE A 81 -3.99 2.53 3.92
N TYR A 82 -5.30 2.57 3.69
CA TYR A 82 -6.09 3.78 3.97
C TYR A 82 -6.41 3.90 5.45
N ARG A 83 -6.72 2.78 6.10
CA ARG A 83 -7.09 2.72 7.51
C ARG A 83 -6.01 3.24 8.44
N LEU A 84 -4.75 2.92 8.16
CA LEU A 84 -3.64 3.42 8.96
C LEU A 84 -3.56 4.95 8.94
N TYR A 85 -3.81 5.58 7.79
CA TYR A 85 -3.78 7.03 7.67
C TYR A 85 -5.05 7.71 8.18
N CYS A 86 -6.23 7.11 7.92
CA CYS A 86 -7.53 7.71 8.18
C CYS A 86 -8.13 7.37 9.55
N ILE A 87 -7.56 6.42 10.29
CA ILE A 87 -8.12 5.96 11.58
C ILE A 87 -7.01 5.87 12.63
N ASP A 88 -5.97 5.09 12.37
CA ASP A 88 -5.00 4.75 13.42
C ASP A 88 -4.05 5.92 13.75
N PHE A 89 -3.75 6.76 12.76
CA PHE A 89 -2.82 7.90 12.86
C PHE A 89 -3.43 9.18 12.28
N GLU A 90 -4.76 9.30 12.32
CA GLU A 90 -5.49 10.42 11.72
C GLU A 90 -5.01 11.77 12.26
N GLU A 91 -4.98 11.91 13.59
CA GLU A 91 -4.60 13.16 14.27
C GLU A 91 -3.19 13.64 13.84
N GLU A 92 -2.18 12.78 13.89
CA GLU A 92 -0.82 13.17 13.52
C GLU A 92 -0.68 13.45 12.01
N ILE A 93 -1.49 12.80 11.17
CA ILE A 93 -1.52 13.07 9.73
C ILE A 93 -2.19 14.42 9.46
N GLU A 94 -3.31 14.73 10.13
CA GLU A 94 -4.03 15.99 9.98
C GLU A 94 -3.18 17.20 10.41
N GLU A 95 -2.50 17.11 11.55
CA GLU A 95 -1.57 18.15 12.02
C GLU A 95 -0.46 18.47 11.01
N ASN A 96 -0.10 17.51 10.17
CA ASN A 96 0.99 17.63 9.18
C ASN A 96 0.48 17.68 7.73
N LEU A 97 -0.84 17.73 7.52
CA LEU A 97 -1.47 17.48 6.23
C LEU A 97 -1.06 18.52 5.18
N GLU A 98 -0.93 19.79 5.56
CA GLU A 98 -0.52 20.85 4.64
C GLU A 98 0.93 20.67 4.14
N CYS A 99 1.83 20.16 4.99
CA CYS A 99 3.18 19.80 4.55
C CYS A 99 3.14 18.59 3.60
N LEU A 100 2.38 17.56 3.97
CA LEU A 100 2.23 16.35 3.18
C LEU A 100 1.63 16.63 1.79
N LYS A 101 0.59 17.48 1.68
CA LYS A 101 -0.02 17.91 0.41
C LYS A 101 0.98 18.56 -0.54
N ARG A 102 1.82 19.47 -0.03
CA ARG A 102 2.85 20.16 -0.83
C ARG A 102 3.93 19.20 -1.29
N THR A 103 4.38 18.32 -0.41
CA THR A 103 5.50 17.40 -0.67
C THR A 103 5.10 16.22 -1.56
N ALA A 104 3.91 15.66 -1.37
CA ALA A 104 3.52 14.39 -1.97
C ALA A 104 3.56 14.41 -3.51
N SER A 105 3.30 15.55 -4.15
CA SER A 105 3.39 15.68 -5.62
C SER A 105 4.83 15.48 -6.13
N LYS A 106 5.82 16.00 -5.39
CA LYS A 106 7.24 15.82 -5.71
C LYS A 106 7.68 14.38 -5.42
N ALA A 107 7.27 13.84 -4.26
CA ALA A 107 7.58 12.46 -3.89
C ALA A 107 7.05 11.46 -4.93
N ASP A 108 5.81 11.65 -5.39
CA ASP A 108 5.19 10.87 -6.46
C ASP A 108 6.06 10.81 -7.73
N LEU A 109 6.55 11.96 -8.19
CA LEU A 109 7.36 12.06 -9.40
C LEU A 109 8.69 11.31 -9.22
N VAL A 110 9.43 11.64 -8.16
CA VAL A 110 10.76 11.09 -7.85
C VAL A 110 10.67 9.56 -7.64
N CYS A 111 9.71 9.10 -6.86
CA CYS A 111 9.61 7.69 -6.50
C CYS A 111 9.11 6.82 -7.65
N LYS A 112 8.16 7.31 -8.47
CA LYS A 112 7.76 6.60 -9.69
C LYS A 112 8.93 6.47 -10.67
N GLU A 113 9.69 7.54 -10.89
CA GLU A 113 10.85 7.48 -11.79
C GLU A 113 11.91 6.50 -11.27
N LYS A 114 12.28 6.62 -10.00
CA LYS A 114 13.31 5.80 -9.35
C LYS A 114 12.93 4.32 -9.37
N CYS A 115 11.72 3.98 -8.93
CA CYS A 115 11.34 2.58 -8.67
C CYS A 115 10.75 1.85 -9.88
N ASN A 116 10.23 2.56 -10.91
CA ASN A 116 9.78 1.90 -12.14
C ASN A 116 10.93 1.31 -12.96
N SER A 117 12.17 1.81 -12.77
CA SER A 117 13.37 1.30 -13.43
C SER A 117 13.65 -0.18 -13.14
N ILE A 118 13.19 -0.70 -11.99
CA ILE A 118 13.36 -2.09 -11.55
C ILE A 118 12.68 -3.07 -12.53
N THR A 119 11.64 -2.63 -13.24
CA THR A 119 10.91 -3.46 -14.22
C THR A 119 11.59 -3.55 -15.59
N LYS A 120 12.63 -2.73 -15.85
CA LYS A 120 13.37 -2.71 -17.12
C LYS A 120 14.35 -3.89 -17.21
N VAL A 121 13.88 -5.12 -16.99
CA VAL A 121 14.66 -6.35 -17.19
C VAL A 121 14.45 -6.86 -18.62
N PRO A 122 15.51 -7.25 -19.36
CA PRO A 122 15.41 -7.72 -20.74
C PRO A 122 14.46 -8.91 -20.90
N LYS A 123 13.72 -8.94 -22.01
CA LYS A 123 12.64 -9.89 -22.36
C LYS A 123 13.02 -11.40 -22.34
N ASN A 124 14.28 -11.75 -22.17
CA ASN A 124 14.78 -13.12 -22.36
C ASN A 124 14.97 -13.94 -21.08
N ASN A 125 14.77 -13.36 -19.90
CA ASN A 125 14.79 -14.14 -18.66
C ASN A 125 13.37 -14.57 -18.27
N LYS A 126 13.23 -15.79 -17.76
CA LYS A 126 12.04 -16.19 -16.98
C LYS A 126 11.96 -15.25 -15.78
N ILE A 127 11.27 -14.13 -15.96
CA ILE A 127 11.12 -13.11 -14.93
C ILE A 127 10.19 -13.69 -13.86
N ASP A 128 10.75 -13.88 -12.67
CA ASP A 128 9.94 -14.02 -11.47
C ASP A 128 9.24 -12.67 -11.21
N LYS A 129 7.98 -12.60 -11.66
CA LYS A 129 7.16 -11.39 -11.58
C LYS A 129 6.90 -10.99 -10.14
N GLU A 130 6.78 -11.96 -9.24
CA GLU A 130 6.51 -11.73 -7.83
C GLU A 130 7.73 -11.11 -7.16
N LYS A 131 8.92 -11.66 -7.42
CA LYS A 131 10.20 -11.06 -6.98
C LYS A 131 10.38 -9.62 -7.46
N ILE A 132 10.17 -9.35 -8.76
CA ILE A 132 10.32 -7.98 -9.29
C ILE A 132 9.29 -7.05 -8.65
N PHE A 133 8.06 -7.52 -8.48
CA PHE A 133 7.00 -6.76 -7.86
C PHE A 133 7.34 -6.38 -6.41
N CYS A 134 7.81 -7.33 -5.60
CA CYS A 134 8.20 -7.07 -4.21
C CYS A 134 9.39 -6.10 -4.11
N LYS A 135 10.38 -6.18 -5.02
CA LYS A 135 11.45 -5.17 -5.11
C LYS A 135 10.93 -3.78 -5.42
N GLN A 136 9.96 -3.68 -6.33
CA GLN A 136 9.35 -2.40 -6.68
C GLN A 136 8.58 -1.81 -5.50
N LEU A 137 7.85 -2.65 -4.76
CA LEU A 137 7.11 -2.26 -3.57
C LEU A 137 8.06 -1.79 -2.45
N GLU A 138 9.12 -2.55 -2.18
CA GLU A 138 10.17 -2.17 -1.22
C GLU A 138 10.77 -0.81 -1.59
N CYS A 139 11.20 -0.64 -2.85
CA CYS A 139 11.74 0.62 -3.33
C CYS A 139 10.76 1.77 -3.14
N SER A 140 9.49 1.56 -3.49
CA SER A 140 8.46 2.60 -3.43
C SER A 140 8.24 3.03 -1.98
N ASN A 141 8.06 2.08 -1.05
CA ASN A 141 7.85 2.37 0.37
C ASN A 141 9.03 3.15 0.96
N ILE A 142 10.27 2.70 0.71
CA ILE A 142 11.47 3.39 1.18
C ILE A 142 11.58 4.79 0.58
N CYS A 143 11.29 4.93 -0.72
CA CYS A 143 11.37 6.21 -1.38
C CYS A 143 10.33 7.20 -0.83
N TYR A 144 9.06 6.83 -0.75
CA TYR A 144 8.03 7.71 -0.21
C TYR A 144 8.30 8.08 1.25
N PHE A 145 8.73 7.12 2.08
CA PHE A 145 9.14 7.41 3.44
C PHE A 145 10.24 8.48 3.49
N LYS A 146 11.32 8.32 2.70
CA LYS A 146 12.45 9.28 2.69
C LYS A 146 12.02 10.66 2.17
N GLU A 147 11.36 10.72 1.02
CA GLU A 147 10.93 11.99 0.42
C GLU A 147 9.96 12.76 1.34
N LEU A 148 8.99 12.06 1.94
CA LEU A 148 8.00 12.69 2.82
C LEU A 148 8.62 13.08 4.16
N SER A 149 9.39 12.20 4.81
CA SER A 149 9.97 12.48 6.12
C SER A 149 11.10 13.52 6.08
N THR A 150 11.83 13.64 4.97
CA THR A 150 12.85 14.68 4.82
C THR A 150 12.21 16.06 4.67
N ALA A 151 11.12 16.18 3.91
CA ALA A 151 10.44 17.47 3.72
C ALA A 151 9.49 17.83 4.86
N CYS A 152 8.92 16.82 5.55
CA CYS A 152 8.02 16.97 6.69
C CYS A 152 8.59 16.21 7.90
N PRO A 153 9.64 16.73 8.55
CA PRO A 153 10.32 16.02 9.64
C PRO A 153 9.42 15.73 10.85
N ASN A 154 8.43 16.58 11.13
CA ASN A 154 7.50 16.42 12.25
C ASN A 154 6.63 15.15 12.13
N VAL A 155 6.38 14.66 10.90
CA VAL A 155 5.58 13.44 10.67
C VAL A 155 6.46 12.19 10.44
N LYS A 156 7.79 12.31 10.56
CA LYS A 156 8.72 11.20 10.31
C LYS A 156 8.41 9.98 11.19
N GLU A 157 8.18 10.19 12.48
CA GLU A 157 7.91 9.11 13.42
C GLU A 157 6.55 8.45 13.12
N THR A 158 5.52 9.23 12.82
CA THR A 158 4.20 8.73 12.41
C THR A 158 4.30 7.91 11.12
N LEU A 159 5.00 8.42 10.09
CA LEU A 159 5.22 7.67 8.84
C LEU A 159 5.98 6.37 9.09
N LEU A 160 6.95 6.37 10.00
CA LEU A 160 7.68 5.15 10.37
C LEU A 160 6.71 4.15 11.01
N LYS A 161 5.94 4.57 12.02
CA LYS A 161 4.95 3.72 12.70
C LYS A 161 3.93 3.13 11.73
N ILE A 162 3.39 3.93 10.80
CA ILE A 162 2.48 3.47 9.75
C ILE A 162 3.09 2.32 8.94
N ASN A 163 4.31 2.50 8.44
CA ASN A 163 4.92 1.48 7.59
C ASN A 163 5.30 0.21 8.38
N LEU A 164 5.73 0.35 9.64
CA LEU A 164 6.00 -0.80 10.51
C LEU A 164 4.72 -1.57 10.82
N ARG A 165 3.63 -0.86 11.11
CA ARG A 165 2.33 -1.47 11.35
C ARG A 165 1.80 -2.19 10.12
N GLN A 166 2.02 -1.63 8.93
CA GLN A 166 1.68 -2.31 7.68
C GLN A 166 2.46 -3.62 7.50
N ALA A 167 3.76 -3.66 7.81
CA ALA A 167 4.56 -4.88 7.76
C ALA A 167 4.07 -5.93 8.78
N GLU A 168 3.73 -5.51 10.00
CA GLU A 168 3.15 -6.39 11.03
C GLU A 168 1.80 -6.98 10.61
N GLU A 169 0.94 -6.18 9.96
CA GLU A 169 -0.35 -6.63 9.46
C GLU A 169 -0.20 -7.61 8.30
N MET A 170 0.73 -7.35 7.38
CA MET A 170 1.09 -8.31 6.34
C MET A 170 1.58 -9.63 6.96
N TYR A 171 2.50 -9.56 7.92
CA TYR A 171 3.03 -10.76 8.59
C TYR A 171 1.95 -11.55 9.32
N SER A 172 1.08 -10.89 10.07
CA SER A 172 0.04 -11.55 10.87
C SER A 172 -1.11 -12.13 10.04
N THR A 173 -1.34 -11.61 8.83
CA THR A 173 -2.41 -12.06 7.94
C THR A 173 -1.93 -13.13 6.95
N THR A 174 -0.64 -13.18 6.64
CA THR A 174 -0.04 -14.21 5.79
C THR A 174 0.21 -15.48 6.60
N LYS A 175 -0.37 -16.61 6.15
CA LYS A 175 -0.10 -17.92 6.76
C LYS A 175 1.39 -18.25 6.66
N LYS A 176 1.96 -18.86 7.71
CA LYS A 176 3.40 -19.14 7.79
C LYS A 176 3.88 -20.02 6.64
N GLU A 177 3.10 -21.02 6.27
CA GLU A 177 3.40 -21.92 5.14
C GLU A 177 3.48 -21.13 3.83
N VAL A 178 2.57 -20.17 3.61
CA VAL A 178 2.58 -19.29 2.44
C VAL A 178 3.80 -18.38 2.46
N LEU A 179 4.08 -17.73 3.59
CA LEU A 179 5.24 -16.84 3.75
C LEU A 179 6.56 -17.52 3.36
N LEU A 180 6.75 -18.78 3.76
CA LEU A 180 7.95 -19.57 3.45
C LEU A 180 8.09 -19.92 1.97
N THR A 181 7.00 -19.90 1.19
CA THR A 181 7.03 -20.15 -0.25
C THR A 181 7.29 -18.90 -1.09
N LEU A 182 7.15 -17.71 -0.50
CA LEU A 182 7.36 -16.45 -1.21
C LEU A 182 8.86 -16.23 -1.54
N PRO A 183 9.19 -15.48 -2.61
CA PRO A 183 10.55 -15.00 -2.84
C PRO A 183 11.07 -14.21 -1.62
N VAL A 184 12.38 -14.28 -1.35
CA VAL A 184 13.01 -13.58 -0.21
C VAL A 184 12.69 -12.08 -0.23
N GLU A 185 12.63 -11.46 -1.41
CA GLU A 185 12.26 -10.06 -1.55
C GLU A 185 10.84 -9.74 -1.07
N CYS A 186 9.92 -10.70 -1.13
CA CYS A 186 8.58 -10.57 -0.58
C CYS A 186 8.54 -10.89 0.92
N GLN A 187 9.32 -11.88 1.36
CA GLN A 187 9.46 -12.18 2.79
C GLN A 187 9.99 -10.98 3.57
N ASN A 188 10.96 -10.25 3.00
CA ASN A 188 11.52 -9.03 3.59
C ASN A 188 10.47 -7.94 3.84
N LEU A 189 9.43 -7.85 3.02
CA LEU A 189 8.32 -6.89 3.22
C LEU A 189 7.46 -7.22 4.45
N HIS A 190 7.50 -8.46 4.93
CA HIS A 190 6.82 -8.90 6.14
C HIS A 190 7.72 -8.81 7.39
N ASP A 191 9.02 -8.54 7.22
CA ASP A 191 9.96 -8.41 8.34
C ASP A 191 10.04 -6.95 8.80
N THR A 192 9.35 -6.65 9.90
CA THR A 192 9.34 -5.32 10.52
C THR A 192 10.74 -4.80 10.85
N ARG A 193 11.68 -5.68 11.25
CA ARG A 193 13.06 -5.27 11.57
C ARG A 193 13.82 -4.92 10.30
N TYR A 194 13.68 -5.74 9.26
CA TYR A 194 14.27 -5.46 7.95
C TYR A 194 13.79 -4.10 7.43
N ILE A 195 12.47 -3.89 7.42
CA ILE A 195 11.83 -2.67 6.92
C ILE A 195 12.23 -1.44 7.76
N LYS A 196 12.25 -1.55 9.10
CA LYS A 196 12.72 -0.48 9.98
C LYS A 196 14.15 -0.06 9.64
N ASN A 197 15.06 -1.02 9.48
CA ASN A 197 16.45 -0.73 9.16
C ASN A 197 16.59 -0.02 7.80
N LYS A 198 15.78 -0.39 6.80
CA LYS A 198 15.78 0.27 5.48
C LYS A 198 15.30 1.72 5.51
N PHE A 199 14.37 2.04 6.40
CA PHE A 199 13.90 3.41 6.57
C PHE A 199 14.90 4.29 7.33
N LEU A 200 15.62 3.71 8.30
CA LEU A 200 16.55 4.43 9.14
C LEU A 200 17.99 4.49 8.59
N SER A 201 18.31 3.71 7.55
CA SER A 201 19.56 3.78 6.79
C SER A 201 19.55 4.89 5.74
#